data_AF-A0A225UN57-F1
#
_entry.id   AF-A0A225UN57-F1
#
_cell.length_a   1.000
_cell.length_b   1.000
_cell.length_c   1.000
_cell.angle_alpha   90.00
_cell.angle_beta   90.00
_cell.angle_gamma   90.00
#
_symmetry.space_group_name_H-M   'P 1'
#
loop_
_entity.id
_entity.type
_entity.pdbx_description
1 polymer ?
#
loop_
_entity_poly.entity_id
_entity_poly.type
_entity_poly.pdbx_seq_one_letter_code
_entity_poly.pdbx_strand_id
1 'polypeptide(L)'
;ERMKRLTIGVELVANPRVLFLDEPTSGLDARSAKIIMDGVRKVADTGRTIVCTIHQPSTEVFMLFDKLLLLKHGGQTVYFGDLGKRARTMVDYFESIPGVPPLPAGFNPATWMLECIGAGVNHVDDIPVDFVEVFNLSSLKREMDLQLAADGVSVPVPGSMKMTFAQKRAARSGIQAKLLVSRFMDLYWRTPSYNLTRFVLTPILAVLFGLIYLNASYTSYQGINAGVGLVYLTTLFNAAVAFNSVLPITFLDRQVFYRERAAQTYNALWYFVGSTVAEIPYVFGSMFIYTAIFFWMVGFSGFGNAVLYWINISLLVLMQTYLGQLFVYCLPSVELAALMGVMMNSLLYLFLGFNPPANAIPSGYQWLYTITPHRYSLSNLAALVFGECEKLPIYDIDTQQYVNVGTSLGCQPMTNPPVTIDHITIKEYVESTFEYKHDQIWRNFGIVILCIFLFRMLALVSLRFVNHTKR
;
A
#
# COMPACT_ATOMS: atom_id res chain seq x y z
N GLU A 1 -17.00 -17.46 7.26
CA GLU A 1 -18.08 -17.76 6.29
C GLU A 1 -18.40 -16.61 5.31
N ARG A 2 -18.99 -15.49 5.75
CA ARG A 2 -19.47 -14.40 4.87
C ARG A 2 -18.42 -13.86 3.89
N MET A 3 -17.17 -13.70 4.34
CA MET A 3 -16.06 -13.24 3.50
C MET A 3 -15.76 -14.20 2.34
N LYS A 4 -15.81 -15.53 2.57
CA LYS A 4 -15.59 -16.53 1.53
C LYS A 4 -16.70 -16.51 0.48
N ARG A 5 -17.96 -16.41 0.92
CA ARG A 5 -19.10 -16.25 0.00
C ARG A 5 -18.97 -15.00 -0.87
N LEU A 6 -18.51 -13.88 -0.30
CA LEU A 6 -18.29 -12.65 -1.05
C LEU A 6 -17.19 -12.84 -2.10
N THR A 7 -16.06 -13.45 -1.75
CA THR A 7 -14.97 -13.72 -2.71
C THR A 7 -15.43 -14.59 -3.87
N ILE A 8 -16.16 -15.67 -3.60
CA ILE A 8 -16.75 -16.52 -4.66
C ILE A 8 -17.75 -15.70 -5.50
N GLY A 9 -18.60 -14.90 -4.85
CA GLY A 9 -19.56 -14.04 -5.53
C GLY A 9 -18.91 -13.03 -6.49
N VAL A 10 -17.78 -12.43 -6.10
CA VAL A 10 -17.02 -11.50 -6.96
C VAL A 10 -16.57 -12.18 -8.25
N GLU A 11 -16.07 -13.42 -8.18
CA GLU A 11 -15.67 -14.19 -9.36
C GLU A 11 -16.89 -14.63 -10.21
N LEU A 12 -18.02 -14.95 -9.56
CA LEU A 12 -19.24 -15.35 -10.26
C LEU A 12 -19.91 -14.21 -11.04
N VAL A 13 -19.70 -12.94 -10.65
CA VAL A 13 -20.22 -11.78 -11.39
C VAL A 13 -19.65 -11.71 -12.81
N ALA A 14 -18.44 -12.24 -13.04
CA ALA A 14 -17.85 -12.34 -14.38
C ALA A 14 -18.53 -13.39 -15.27
N ASN A 15 -19.48 -14.17 -14.73
CA ASN A 15 -20.18 -15.27 -15.39
C ASN A 15 -19.21 -16.28 -16.05
N PRO A 16 -18.24 -16.85 -15.31
CA PRO A 16 -17.29 -17.79 -15.88
C PRO A 16 -17.96 -19.11 -16.26
N ARG A 17 -17.49 -19.73 -17.36
CA ARG A 17 -17.88 -21.11 -17.73
C ARG A 17 -17.16 -22.17 -16.91
N VAL A 18 -15.92 -21.88 -16.52
CA VAL A 18 -15.06 -22.74 -15.68
C VAL A 18 -14.62 -21.94 -14.46
N LEU A 19 -14.83 -22.48 -13.27
CA LEU A 19 -14.46 -21.86 -12.01
C LEU A 19 -13.46 -22.75 -11.25
N PHE A 20 -12.33 -22.18 -10.85
CA PHE A 20 -11.33 -22.84 -10.01
C PHE A 20 -11.45 -22.32 -8.58
N LEU A 21 -11.58 -23.21 -7.61
CA LEU A 21 -11.68 -22.86 -6.19
C LEU A 21 -10.59 -23.58 -5.40
N ASP A 22 -9.65 -22.82 -4.86
CA ASP A 22 -8.60 -23.37 -4.01
C ASP A 22 -9.07 -23.41 -2.55
N GLU A 23 -9.19 -24.61 -1.98
CA GLU A 23 -9.63 -24.88 -0.60
C GLU A 23 -10.82 -24.02 -0.11
N PRO A 24 -11.98 -24.06 -0.80
CA PRO A 24 -13.12 -23.19 -0.48
C PRO A 24 -13.68 -23.43 0.93
N THR A 25 -13.40 -24.58 1.56
CA THR A 25 -13.87 -24.97 2.90
C THR A 25 -12.87 -24.71 4.03
N SER A 26 -11.60 -24.36 3.75
CA SER A 26 -10.55 -24.16 4.78
C SER A 26 -10.89 -23.09 5.83
N GLY A 27 -10.63 -23.35 7.11
CA GLY A 27 -10.95 -22.41 8.21
C GLY A 27 -12.45 -22.15 8.43
N LEU A 28 -13.32 -23.05 7.96
CA LEU A 28 -14.76 -23.03 8.26
C LEU A 28 -15.14 -24.23 9.12
N ASP A 29 -16.16 -24.04 9.96
CA ASP A 29 -16.86 -25.16 10.59
C ASP A 29 -17.65 -25.97 9.55
N ALA A 30 -17.98 -27.23 9.89
CA ALA A 30 -18.62 -28.16 8.98
C ALA A 30 -19.95 -27.64 8.40
N ARG A 31 -20.74 -26.90 9.20
CA ARG A 31 -22.01 -26.33 8.75
C ARG A 31 -21.78 -25.22 7.74
N SER A 32 -20.91 -24.26 8.06
CA SER A 32 -20.56 -23.17 7.12
C SER A 32 -19.97 -23.69 5.82
N ALA A 33 -19.11 -24.70 5.89
CA ALA A 33 -18.53 -25.36 4.71
C ALA A 33 -19.62 -25.96 3.82
N LYS A 34 -20.59 -26.69 4.41
CA LYS A 34 -21.73 -27.25 3.68
C LYS A 34 -22.53 -26.17 2.95
N ILE A 35 -22.89 -25.08 3.62
CA ILE A 35 -23.73 -24.05 2.97
C ILE A 35 -23.00 -23.37 1.80
N ILE A 36 -21.68 -23.17 1.91
CA ILE A 36 -20.88 -22.68 0.78
C ILE A 36 -20.90 -23.68 -0.36
N MET A 37 -20.67 -24.96 -0.07
CA MET A 37 -20.63 -26.01 -1.09
C MET A 37 -22.00 -26.26 -1.73
N ASP A 38 -23.11 -26.12 -1.00
CA ASP A 38 -24.46 -26.14 -1.57
C ASP A 38 -24.67 -24.99 -2.56
N GLY A 39 -24.12 -23.80 -2.25
CA GLY A 39 -24.13 -22.66 -3.16
C GLY A 39 -23.30 -22.93 -4.43
N VAL A 40 -22.10 -23.49 -4.27
CA VAL A 40 -21.22 -23.90 -5.38
C VAL A 40 -21.90 -24.97 -6.23
N ARG A 41 -22.57 -25.94 -5.61
CA ARG A 41 -23.33 -26.99 -6.30
C ARG A 41 -24.42 -26.42 -7.18
N LYS A 42 -25.23 -25.49 -6.66
CA LYS A 42 -26.26 -24.79 -7.44
C LYS A 42 -25.68 -24.05 -8.64
N VAL A 43 -24.47 -23.49 -8.50
CA VAL A 43 -23.76 -22.87 -9.62
C VAL A 43 -23.31 -23.93 -10.64
N ALA A 44 -22.82 -25.08 -10.21
CA ALA A 44 -22.46 -26.18 -11.13
C ALA A 44 -23.69 -26.68 -11.90
N ASP A 45 -24.83 -26.87 -11.21
CA ASP A 45 -26.08 -27.39 -11.79
C ASP A 45 -26.66 -26.48 -12.89
N THR A 46 -26.21 -25.22 -12.98
CA THR A 46 -26.57 -24.32 -14.10
C THR A 46 -25.76 -24.56 -15.38
N GLY A 47 -24.93 -25.61 -15.43
CA GLY A 47 -24.11 -25.98 -16.58
C GLY A 47 -22.69 -25.39 -16.55
N ARG A 48 -22.18 -25.03 -15.38
CA ARG A 48 -20.80 -24.51 -15.21
C ARG A 48 -19.88 -25.60 -14.71
N THR A 49 -18.65 -25.63 -15.21
CA THR A 49 -17.60 -26.55 -14.72
C THR A 49 -16.94 -25.93 -13.49
N ILE A 50 -16.90 -26.65 -12.38
CA ILE A 50 -16.23 -26.21 -11.16
C ILE A 50 -15.16 -27.23 -10.80
N VAL A 51 -13.94 -26.74 -10.59
CA VAL A 51 -12.81 -27.54 -10.13
C VAL A 51 -12.38 -26.98 -8.78
N CYS A 52 -12.32 -27.81 -7.76
CA CYS A 52 -11.85 -27.37 -6.45
C CYS A 52 -10.94 -28.37 -5.76
N THR A 53 -10.02 -27.85 -4.96
CA THR A 53 -9.16 -28.63 -4.05
C THR A 53 -9.80 -28.65 -2.66
N ILE A 54 -9.85 -29.81 -2.02
CA ILE A 54 -10.28 -29.92 -0.61
C ILE A 54 -9.38 -30.92 0.11
N HIS A 55 -8.81 -30.48 1.23
CA HIS A 55 -7.91 -31.29 2.05
C HIS A 55 -8.62 -32.50 2.68
N GLN A 56 -9.73 -32.29 3.39
CA GLN A 56 -10.51 -33.35 4.04
C GLN A 56 -12.00 -32.93 4.16
N PRO A 57 -12.88 -33.30 3.22
CA PRO A 57 -14.30 -32.94 3.30
C PRO A 57 -15.05 -33.79 4.32
N SER A 58 -16.06 -33.20 4.96
CA SER A 58 -17.08 -33.98 5.68
C SER A 58 -17.87 -34.85 4.70
N THR A 59 -18.46 -35.94 5.20
CA THR A 59 -19.31 -36.83 4.38
C THR A 59 -20.34 -36.05 3.58
N GLU A 60 -21.03 -35.08 4.21
CA GLU A 60 -22.06 -34.29 3.54
C GLU A 60 -21.52 -33.45 2.37
N VAL A 61 -20.34 -32.85 2.53
CA VAL A 61 -19.69 -32.07 1.47
C VAL A 61 -19.18 -33.00 0.37
N PHE A 62 -18.62 -34.14 0.73
CA PHE A 62 -18.07 -35.10 -0.21
C PHE A 62 -19.12 -35.65 -1.18
N MET A 63 -20.34 -35.86 -0.69
CA MET A 63 -21.46 -36.34 -1.52
C MET A 63 -21.98 -35.32 -2.53
N LEU A 64 -21.51 -34.06 -2.51
CA LEU A 64 -21.91 -33.04 -3.48
C LEU A 64 -21.11 -33.10 -4.79
N PHE A 65 -20.01 -33.85 -4.83
CA PHE A 65 -19.13 -33.92 -6.00
C PHE A 65 -19.58 -34.96 -7.02
N ASP A 66 -19.48 -34.61 -8.30
CA ASP A 66 -19.78 -35.53 -9.40
C ASP A 66 -18.57 -36.45 -9.69
N LYS A 67 -17.38 -35.86 -9.77
CA LYS A 67 -16.10 -36.53 -10.05
C LYS A 67 -15.07 -36.25 -8.97
N LEU A 68 -14.13 -37.19 -8.79
CA LEU A 68 -13.00 -37.07 -7.89
C LEU A 68 -11.70 -37.27 -8.68
N LEU A 69 -10.73 -36.38 -8.45
CA LEU A 69 -9.32 -36.58 -8.79
C LEU A 69 -8.54 -36.72 -7.48
N LEU A 70 -8.00 -37.91 -7.22
CA LEU A 70 -7.18 -38.19 -6.05
C LEU A 70 -5.71 -38.28 -6.46
N LEU A 71 -4.88 -37.49 -5.79
CA LEU A 71 -3.44 -37.44 -6.01
C LEU A 71 -2.71 -37.91 -4.75
N LYS A 72 -1.62 -38.68 -4.92
CA LYS A 72 -0.66 -38.99 -3.84
C LYS A 72 0.55 -38.06 -3.89
N HIS A 73 1.38 -38.13 -2.85
CA HIS A 73 2.64 -37.37 -2.78
C HIS A 73 3.47 -37.57 -4.06
N GLY A 74 4.05 -36.48 -4.58
CA GLY A 74 4.71 -36.48 -5.89
C GLY A 74 3.79 -36.14 -7.08
N GLY A 75 2.52 -35.81 -6.83
CA GLY A 75 1.58 -35.36 -7.87
C GLY A 75 1.07 -36.49 -8.77
N GLN A 76 1.17 -37.74 -8.30
CA GLN A 76 0.77 -38.92 -9.08
C GLN A 76 -0.71 -39.24 -8.84
N THR A 77 -1.44 -39.56 -9.91
CA THR A 77 -2.86 -39.89 -9.84
C THR A 77 -3.08 -41.31 -9.33
N VAL A 78 -3.95 -41.43 -8.32
CA VAL A 78 -4.38 -42.71 -7.73
C VAL A 78 -5.80 -43.06 -8.14
N TYR A 79 -6.64 -42.05 -8.36
CA TYR A 79 -8.01 -42.25 -8.80
C TYR A 79 -8.48 -41.04 -9.59
N PHE A 80 -9.16 -41.29 -10.71
CA PHE A 80 -9.94 -40.29 -11.43
C PHE A 80 -11.21 -40.94 -11.97
N GLY A 81 -12.36 -40.39 -11.62
CA GLY A 81 -13.64 -40.96 -12.05
C GLY A 81 -14.85 -40.34 -11.37
N ASP A 82 -16.03 -40.85 -11.73
CA ASP A 82 -17.29 -40.49 -11.08
C ASP A 82 -17.37 -41.08 -9.67
N LEU A 83 -17.78 -40.27 -8.70
CA LEU A 83 -18.02 -40.74 -7.33
C LEU A 83 -19.20 -41.72 -7.26
N GLY A 84 -20.18 -41.54 -8.14
CA GLY A 84 -21.42 -42.31 -8.11
C GLY A 84 -22.31 -41.97 -6.90
N LYS A 85 -23.46 -42.64 -6.80
CA LYS A 85 -24.42 -42.39 -5.70
C LYS A 85 -23.79 -42.75 -4.36
N ARG A 86 -23.64 -41.75 -3.49
CA ARG A 86 -23.02 -41.87 -2.16
C ARG A 86 -21.58 -42.42 -2.20
N ALA A 87 -20.79 -41.99 -3.19
CA ALA A 87 -19.39 -42.38 -3.36
C ALA A 87 -19.14 -43.88 -3.64
N ARG A 88 -20.18 -44.66 -3.97
CA ARG A 88 -20.08 -46.12 -4.16
C ARG A 88 -19.11 -46.52 -5.26
N THR A 89 -19.11 -45.84 -6.40
CA THR A 89 -18.22 -46.18 -7.53
C THR A 89 -16.74 -46.10 -7.13
N MET A 90 -16.40 -45.14 -6.27
CA MET A 90 -15.05 -45.01 -5.74
C MET A 90 -14.77 -46.06 -4.66
N VAL A 91 -15.71 -46.32 -3.75
CA VAL A 91 -15.57 -47.37 -2.72
C VAL A 91 -15.38 -48.75 -3.36
N ASP A 92 -16.23 -49.12 -4.32
CA ASP A 92 -16.15 -50.41 -5.04
C ASP A 92 -14.80 -50.58 -5.75
N TYR A 93 -14.25 -49.48 -6.31
CA TYR A 93 -12.91 -49.50 -6.92
C TYR A 93 -11.82 -49.81 -5.88
N PHE A 94 -11.79 -49.10 -4.75
CA PHE A 94 -10.79 -49.32 -3.72
C PHE A 94 -10.93 -50.69 -3.04
N GLU A 95 -12.16 -51.16 -2.79
CA GLU A 95 -12.42 -52.49 -2.22
C GLU A 95 -12.06 -53.64 -3.19
N SER A 96 -12.03 -53.38 -4.50
CA SER A 96 -11.56 -54.37 -5.49
C SER A 96 -10.05 -54.61 -5.44
N ILE A 97 -9.29 -53.72 -4.79
CA ILE A 97 -7.83 -53.80 -4.70
C ILE A 97 -7.46 -54.75 -3.56
N PRO A 98 -6.68 -55.83 -3.82
CA PRO A 98 -6.25 -56.74 -2.77
C PRO A 98 -5.47 -56.02 -1.68
N GLY A 99 -5.84 -56.24 -0.42
CA GLY A 99 -5.18 -55.66 0.76
C GLY A 99 -5.81 -54.36 1.29
N VAL A 100 -6.79 -53.78 0.58
CA VAL A 100 -7.54 -52.63 1.09
C VAL A 100 -8.65 -53.10 2.05
N PRO A 101 -8.73 -52.59 3.30
CA PRO A 101 -9.81 -52.93 4.21
C PRO A 101 -11.13 -52.31 3.75
N PRO A 102 -12.26 -53.03 3.85
CA PRO A 102 -13.56 -52.51 3.44
C PRO A 102 -13.97 -51.30 4.27
N LEU A 103 -14.82 -50.43 3.69
CA LEU A 103 -15.27 -49.21 4.35
C LEU A 103 -16.07 -49.53 5.62
N PRO A 104 -15.64 -49.07 6.82
CA PRO A 104 -16.39 -49.33 8.05
C PRO A 104 -17.77 -48.64 8.05
N ALA A 105 -18.76 -49.28 8.68
CA ALA A 105 -20.13 -48.76 8.73
C ALA A 105 -20.18 -47.38 9.41
N GLY A 106 -20.72 -46.38 8.71
CA GLY A 106 -20.85 -45.00 9.23
C GLY A 106 -19.56 -44.17 9.16
N PHE A 107 -18.47 -44.71 8.63
CA PHE A 107 -17.22 -43.99 8.45
C PHE A 107 -17.28 -43.08 7.22
N ASN A 108 -16.53 -41.97 7.24
CA ASN A 108 -16.49 -41.01 6.14
C ASN A 108 -15.68 -41.58 4.97
N PRO A 109 -16.27 -41.82 3.78
CA PRO A 109 -15.54 -42.35 2.63
C PRO A 109 -14.35 -41.50 2.22
N ALA A 110 -14.44 -40.17 2.39
CA ALA A 110 -13.35 -39.26 2.06
C ALA A 110 -12.16 -39.40 3.01
N THR A 111 -12.41 -39.68 4.29
CA THR A 111 -11.35 -39.95 5.26
C THR A 111 -10.74 -41.32 5.01
N TRP A 112 -11.58 -42.33 4.77
CA TRP A 112 -11.14 -43.69 4.49
C TRP A 112 -10.26 -43.79 3.25
N MET A 113 -10.64 -43.17 2.12
CA MET A 113 -9.80 -43.20 0.92
C MET A 113 -8.41 -42.58 1.15
N LEU A 114 -8.32 -41.53 2.00
CA LEU A 114 -7.06 -40.91 2.35
C LEU A 114 -6.23 -41.81 3.26
N GLU A 115 -6.86 -42.51 4.22
CA GLU A 115 -6.21 -43.53 5.04
C GLU A 115 -5.68 -44.69 4.19
N CYS A 116 -6.45 -45.17 3.20
CA CYS A 116 -6.03 -46.24 2.29
C CYS A 116 -4.74 -45.91 1.54
N ILE A 117 -4.58 -44.66 1.09
CA ILE A 117 -3.39 -44.22 0.33
C ILE A 117 -2.24 -43.73 1.23
N GLY A 118 -2.35 -43.90 2.55
CA GLY A 118 -1.33 -43.46 3.52
C GLY A 118 -1.29 -41.94 3.74
N ALA A 119 -2.33 -41.20 3.35
CA ALA A 119 -2.48 -39.76 3.54
C ALA A 119 -3.43 -39.40 4.71
N GLY A 120 -3.90 -40.39 5.47
CA GLY A 120 -4.79 -40.23 6.63
C GLY A 120 -4.06 -39.94 7.93
N VAL A 121 -4.83 -39.65 8.99
CA VAL A 121 -4.30 -39.35 10.35
C VAL A 121 -3.92 -40.64 11.09
N ASN A 122 -4.66 -41.72 10.83
CA ASN A 122 -4.31 -43.05 11.28
C ASN A 122 -3.32 -43.63 10.26
N HIS A 123 -2.05 -43.76 10.66
CA HIS A 123 -1.08 -44.54 9.90
C HIS A 123 -1.51 -46.00 9.94
N VAL A 124 -2.28 -46.43 8.95
CA VAL A 124 -2.36 -47.85 8.61
C VAL A 124 -1.02 -48.17 7.96
N ASP A 125 -0.16 -48.88 8.70
CA ASP A 125 1.14 -49.32 8.23
C ASP A 125 1.04 -49.97 6.84
N ASP A 126 1.99 -49.58 5.97
CA ASP A 126 2.18 -49.93 4.56
C ASP A 126 1.30 -51.08 4.03
N ILE A 127 0.15 -50.72 3.44
CA ILE A 127 -0.45 -51.58 2.41
C ILE A 127 0.61 -51.66 1.29
N PRO A 128 1.20 -52.83 0.99
CA PRO A 128 2.30 -52.96 0.04
C PRO A 128 1.76 -52.95 -1.40
N VAL A 129 0.96 -51.94 -1.72
CA VAL A 129 0.26 -51.78 -2.99
C VAL A 129 0.63 -50.43 -3.55
N ASP A 130 1.25 -50.42 -4.73
CA ASP A 130 1.40 -49.18 -5.48
C ASP A 130 0.09 -48.81 -6.17
N PHE A 131 -0.71 -48.01 -5.47
CA PHE A 131 -1.98 -47.50 -5.98
C PHE A 131 -1.86 -46.77 -7.34
N VAL A 132 -0.69 -46.23 -7.67
CA VAL A 132 -0.48 -45.58 -8.98
C VAL A 132 -0.34 -46.60 -10.10
N GLU A 133 0.39 -47.68 -9.85
CA GLU A 133 0.49 -48.79 -10.81
C GLU A 133 -0.89 -49.43 -11.03
N VAL A 134 -1.62 -49.69 -9.93
CA VAL A 134 -2.98 -50.22 -9.98
C VAL A 134 -3.90 -49.31 -10.80
N PHE A 135 -3.86 -48.00 -10.56
CA PHE A 135 -4.64 -47.04 -11.35
C PHE A 135 -4.23 -47.08 -12.82
N ASN A 136 -2.95 -47.08 -13.14
CA ASN A 136 -2.47 -47.09 -14.52
C ASN A 136 -2.90 -48.34 -15.31
N LEU A 137 -3.04 -49.48 -14.63
CA LEU A 137 -3.51 -50.74 -15.22
C LEU A 137 -5.05 -50.87 -15.24
N SER A 138 -5.76 -50.02 -14.49
CA SER A 138 -7.20 -50.10 -14.30
C SER A 138 -8.02 -49.76 -15.56
N SER A 139 -9.28 -50.18 -15.58
CA SER A 139 -10.26 -49.75 -16.59
C SER A 139 -10.52 -48.25 -16.55
N LEU A 140 -10.48 -47.61 -15.38
CA LEU A 140 -10.70 -46.17 -15.21
C LEU A 140 -9.64 -45.35 -15.96
N LYS A 141 -8.37 -45.76 -15.90
CA LYS A 141 -7.30 -45.11 -16.66
C LYS A 141 -7.53 -45.25 -18.16
N ARG A 142 -7.92 -46.44 -18.64
CA ARG A 142 -8.24 -46.65 -20.06
C ARG A 142 -9.39 -45.77 -20.52
N GLU A 143 -10.45 -45.66 -19.72
CA GLU A 143 -11.59 -44.79 -20.02
C GLU A 143 -11.17 -43.31 -20.06
N MET A 144 -10.39 -42.86 -19.08
CA MET A 144 -9.84 -41.50 -19.03
C MET A 144 -8.98 -41.21 -20.28
N ASP A 145 -8.11 -42.13 -20.67
CA ASP A 145 -7.26 -41.96 -21.84
C ASP A 145 -8.06 -41.93 -23.15
N LEU A 146 -9.12 -42.75 -23.26
CA LEU A 146 -10.06 -42.69 -24.38
C LEU A 146 -10.80 -41.34 -24.43
N GLN A 147 -11.25 -40.82 -23.30
CA GLN A 147 -11.90 -39.50 -23.23
C GLN A 147 -10.94 -38.36 -23.57
N LEU A 148 -9.69 -38.44 -23.12
CA LEU A 148 -8.66 -37.45 -23.45
C LEU A 148 -8.26 -37.50 -24.92
N ALA A 149 -8.25 -38.70 -25.52
CA ALA A 149 -7.97 -38.91 -26.94
C ALA A 149 -9.12 -38.48 -27.87
N ALA A 150 -10.32 -38.20 -27.33
CA ALA A 150 -11.44 -37.73 -28.12
C ALA A 150 -11.15 -36.36 -28.76
N ASP A 151 -11.60 -36.21 -30.01
CA ASP A 151 -11.44 -34.98 -30.78
C ASP A 151 -12.09 -33.79 -30.05
N GLY A 152 -11.34 -32.71 -29.89
CA GLY A 152 -11.77 -31.48 -29.22
C GLY A 152 -11.46 -31.40 -27.72
N VAL A 153 -10.91 -32.46 -27.11
CA VAL A 153 -10.50 -32.45 -25.69
C VAL A 153 -9.02 -32.05 -25.55
N SER A 154 -8.11 -32.93 -25.98
CA SER A 154 -6.66 -32.67 -25.96
C SER A 154 -6.13 -32.16 -27.30
N VAL A 155 -6.78 -32.55 -28.40
CA VAL A 155 -6.47 -32.13 -29.77
C VAL A 155 -7.62 -31.27 -30.30
N PRO A 156 -7.37 -30.05 -30.80
CA PRO A 156 -8.43 -29.22 -31.36
C PRO A 156 -9.08 -29.89 -32.57
N VAL A 157 -10.41 -29.86 -32.63
CA VAL A 157 -11.15 -30.41 -33.78
C VAL A 157 -10.69 -29.70 -35.06
N PRO A 158 -10.40 -30.42 -36.16
CA PRO A 158 -10.06 -29.81 -37.44
C PRO A 158 -11.13 -28.80 -37.88
N GLY A 159 -10.72 -27.54 -38.12
CA GLY A 159 -11.63 -26.45 -38.48
C GLY A 159 -12.23 -25.67 -37.30
N SER A 160 -11.91 -26.02 -36.06
CA SER A 160 -12.31 -25.21 -34.90
C SER A 160 -11.56 -23.86 -34.86
N MET A 161 -12.29 -22.78 -34.64
CA MET A 161 -11.70 -21.45 -34.51
C MET A 161 -11.04 -21.33 -33.13
N LYS A 162 -9.75 -20.96 -33.11
CA LYS A 162 -9.02 -20.68 -31.87
C LYS A 162 -9.75 -19.58 -31.09
N MET A 163 -10.02 -19.80 -29.81
CA MET A 163 -10.53 -18.74 -28.94
C MET A 163 -9.48 -17.64 -28.81
N THR A 164 -9.66 -16.54 -29.56
CA THR A 164 -8.84 -15.34 -29.45
C THR A 164 -9.65 -14.26 -28.75
N PHE A 165 -9.18 -13.81 -27.59
CA PHE A 165 -9.78 -12.68 -26.90
C PHE A 165 -9.23 -11.38 -27.51
N ALA A 166 -10.10 -10.58 -28.14
CA ALA A 166 -9.72 -9.30 -28.75
C ALA A 166 -9.20 -8.28 -27.73
N GLN A 167 -9.65 -8.38 -26.47
CA GLN A 167 -9.30 -7.45 -25.40
C GLN A 167 -8.85 -8.20 -24.16
N LYS A 168 -7.79 -7.71 -23.54
CA LYS A 168 -7.27 -8.27 -22.29
C LYS A 168 -8.21 -8.07 -21.09
N ARG A 169 -9.09 -7.06 -21.15
CA ARG A 169 -9.98 -6.66 -20.04
C ARG A 169 -11.35 -6.30 -20.59
N ALA A 170 -12.40 -6.55 -19.81
CA ALA A 170 -13.79 -6.32 -20.25
C ALA A 170 -14.18 -4.83 -20.33
N ALA A 171 -13.73 -4.01 -19.36
CA ALA A 171 -14.10 -2.59 -19.30
C ALA A 171 -13.12 -1.69 -20.06
N ARG A 172 -13.61 -0.59 -20.65
CA ARG A 172 -12.78 0.48 -21.24
C ARG A 172 -11.95 1.21 -20.17
N SER A 173 -10.80 1.76 -20.56
CA SER A 173 -9.88 2.43 -19.62
C SER A 173 -10.50 3.59 -18.84
N GLY A 174 -11.37 4.41 -19.46
CA GLY A 174 -12.05 5.51 -18.76
C GLY A 174 -13.01 5.04 -17.67
N ILE A 175 -13.70 3.90 -17.87
CA ILE A 175 -14.58 3.31 -16.85
C ILE A 175 -13.74 2.78 -15.70
N GLN A 176 -12.63 2.10 -15.99
CA GLN A 176 -11.68 1.63 -14.97
C GLN A 176 -11.16 2.81 -14.12
N ALA A 177 -10.77 3.91 -14.77
CA ALA A 177 -10.31 5.12 -14.10
C ALA A 177 -11.36 5.68 -13.14
N LYS A 178 -12.59 5.91 -13.62
CA LYS A 178 -13.68 6.48 -12.83
C LYS A 178 -14.02 5.60 -11.62
N LEU A 179 -14.17 4.30 -11.83
CA LEU A 179 -14.52 3.36 -10.76
C LEU A 179 -13.41 3.24 -9.72
N LEU A 180 -12.15 3.20 -10.14
CA LEU A 180 -11.02 3.08 -9.20
C LEU A 180 -10.81 4.35 -8.39
N VAL A 181 -10.89 5.53 -9.03
CA VAL A 181 -10.78 6.81 -8.31
C VAL A 181 -11.93 6.95 -7.31
N SER A 182 -13.17 6.66 -7.72
CA SER A 182 -14.33 6.67 -6.81
C SER A 182 -14.14 5.68 -5.65
N ARG A 183 -13.69 4.46 -5.96
CA ARG A 183 -13.43 3.42 -4.95
C ARG A 183 -12.41 3.89 -3.92
N PHE A 184 -11.31 4.52 -4.36
CA PHE A 184 -10.29 5.01 -3.43
C PHE A 184 -10.79 6.19 -2.58
N MET A 185 -11.56 7.11 -3.15
CA MET A 185 -12.21 8.18 -2.39
C MET A 185 -13.17 7.61 -1.33
N ASP A 186 -14.01 6.65 -1.71
CA ASP A 186 -14.94 5.99 -0.79
C ASP A 186 -14.19 5.19 0.28
N LEU A 187 -13.12 4.49 -0.09
CA LEU A 187 -12.28 3.72 0.84
C LEU A 187 -11.67 4.66 1.89
N TYR A 188 -11.05 5.75 1.46
CA TYR A 188 -10.41 6.70 2.36
C TYR A 188 -11.41 7.42 3.26
N TRP A 189 -12.61 7.73 2.75
CA TRP A 189 -13.68 8.29 3.54
C TRP A 189 -14.20 7.29 4.60
N ARG A 190 -14.37 6.02 4.22
CA ARG A 190 -14.93 4.96 5.07
C ARG A 190 -13.91 4.28 5.98
N THR A 191 -12.62 4.57 5.82
CA THR A 191 -11.55 4.11 6.73
C THR A 191 -11.16 5.25 7.67
N PRO A 192 -11.97 5.53 8.72
CA PRO A 192 -11.72 6.65 9.61
C PRO A 192 -10.38 6.49 10.33
N SER A 193 -9.94 5.28 10.68
CA SER A 193 -8.68 5.11 11.43
C SER A 193 -7.47 5.79 10.79
N TYR A 194 -7.38 5.86 9.46
CA TYR A 194 -6.26 6.52 8.80
C TYR A 194 -6.41 8.05 8.76
N ASN A 195 -7.54 8.54 8.23
CA ASN A 195 -7.76 9.98 8.05
C ASN A 195 -8.13 10.69 9.37
N LEU A 196 -8.86 10.04 10.28
CA LEU A 196 -9.16 10.55 11.62
C LEU A 196 -7.87 10.78 12.41
N THR A 197 -6.92 9.85 12.34
CA THR A 197 -5.61 10.05 12.97
C THR A 197 -4.91 11.30 12.43
N ARG A 198 -4.98 11.57 11.12
CA ARG A 198 -4.49 12.85 10.55
C ARG A 198 -5.26 14.06 11.08
N PHE A 199 -6.59 14.04 11.03
CA PHE A 199 -7.44 15.15 11.46
C PHE A 199 -7.44 15.41 12.97
N VAL A 200 -7.05 14.44 13.79
CA VAL A 200 -6.95 14.58 15.25
C VAL A 200 -5.53 14.92 15.68
N LEU A 201 -4.50 14.23 15.16
CA LEU A 201 -3.13 14.48 15.58
C LEU A 201 -2.60 15.82 15.07
N THR A 202 -2.97 16.23 13.86
CA THR A 202 -2.42 17.47 13.29
C THR A 202 -2.86 18.73 14.05
N PRO A 203 -4.14 18.92 14.46
CA PRO A 203 -4.51 20.04 15.32
C PRO A 203 -3.87 19.97 16.70
N ILE A 204 -3.74 18.78 17.29
CA ILE A 204 -3.07 18.61 18.60
C ILE A 204 -1.62 19.10 18.52
N LEU A 205 -0.88 18.69 17.48
CA LEU A 205 0.49 19.18 17.25
C LEU A 205 0.52 20.69 17.00
N ALA A 206 -0.45 21.23 16.25
CA ALA A 206 -0.58 22.67 16.00
C ALA A 206 -0.72 23.46 17.30
N VAL A 207 -1.64 23.04 18.19
CA VAL A 207 -1.88 23.66 19.49
C VAL A 207 -0.67 23.49 20.40
N LEU A 208 -0.07 22.30 20.46
CA LEU A 208 1.09 22.03 21.31
C LEU A 208 2.26 22.95 20.97
N PHE A 209 2.65 23.03 19.70
CA PHE A 209 3.72 23.94 19.27
C PHE A 209 3.32 25.41 19.35
N GLY A 210 2.05 25.74 19.07
CA GLY A 210 1.52 27.09 19.20
C GLY A 210 1.55 27.63 20.64
N LEU A 211 1.25 26.79 21.63
CA LEU A 211 1.30 27.16 23.05
C LEU A 211 2.73 27.39 23.54
N ILE A 212 3.70 26.61 23.08
CA ILE A 212 5.11 26.75 23.46
C ILE A 212 5.67 28.11 23.01
N TYR A 213 5.19 28.63 21.88
CA TYR A 213 5.68 29.88 21.27
C TYR A 213 4.66 31.02 21.34
N LEU A 214 3.71 30.94 22.28
CA LEU A 214 2.70 31.96 22.45
C LEU A 214 3.34 33.31 22.81
N ASN A 215 3.07 34.36 22.03
CA ASN A 215 3.65 35.70 22.18
C ASN A 215 5.20 35.74 22.14
N ALA A 216 5.83 34.81 21.43
CA ALA A 216 7.28 34.82 21.24
C ALA A 216 7.73 36.04 20.41
N SER A 217 8.80 36.70 20.85
CA SER A 217 9.47 37.74 20.07
C SER A 217 10.59 37.13 19.23
N TYR A 218 10.53 37.33 17.91
CA TYR A 218 11.52 36.81 16.96
C TYR A 218 12.62 37.82 16.60
N THR A 219 12.65 39.01 17.23
CA THR A 219 13.61 40.08 16.87
C THR A 219 14.96 39.94 17.54
N SER A 220 15.10 39.09 18.56
CA SER A 220 16.39 38.82 19.21
C SER A 220 17.14 37.68 18.55
N TYR A 221 18.48 37.64 18.68
CA TYR A 221 19.30 36.52 18.19
C TYR A 221 18.79 35.16 18.70
N GLN A 222 18.43 35.06 19.97
CA GLN A 222 17.84 33.84 20.53
C GLN A 222 16.43 33.59 19.97
N GLY A 223 15.63 34.64 19.83
CA GLY A 223 14.27 34.58 19.29
C GLY A 223 14.21 34.08 17.85
N ILE A 224 15.06 34.59 16.95
CA ILE A 224 15.08 34.15 15.55
C ILE A 224 15.56 32.71 15.43
N ASN A 225 16.60 32.30 16.17
CA ASN A 225 17.06 30.91 16.19
C ASN A 225 15.96 29.97 16.72
N ALA A 226 15.23 30.38 17.76
CA ALA A 226 14.10 29.64 18.27
C ALA A 226 12.92 29.58 17.27
N GLY A 227 12.67 30.65 16.52
CA GLY A 227 11.62 30.72 15.49
C GLY A 227 11.93 29.84 14.28
N VAL A 228 13.15 29.89 13.74
CA VAL A 228 13.58 28.97 12.67
C VAL A 228 13.61 27.52 13.18
N GLY A 229 14.02 27.31 14.43
CA GLY A 229 13.99 26.01 15.09
C GLY A 229 12.59 25.43 15.27
N LEU A 230 11.60 26.29 15.54
CA LEU A 230 10.19 25.90 15.58
C LEU A 230 9.69 25.41 14.22
N VAL A 231 9.99 26.16 13.15
CA VAL A 231 9.61 25.76 11.78
C VAL A 231 10.31 24.45 11.41
N TYR A 232 11.59 24.29 11.77
CA TYR A 232 12.33 23.03 11.59
C TYR A 232 11.67 21.85 12.32
N LEU A 233 11.39 22.00 13.62
CA LEU A 233 10.83 20.93 14.44
C LEU A 233 9.45 20.52 13.97
N THR A 234 8.58 21.49 13.68
CA THR A 234 7.22 21.23 13.19
C THR A 234 7.20 20.58 11.81
N THR A 235 8.10 21.00 10.91
CA THR A 235 8.33 20.37 9.60
C THR A 235 8.71 18.91 9.76
N LEU A 236 9.66 18.60 10.64
CA LEU A 236 10.11 17.23 10.92
C LEU A 236 9.00 16.35 11.49
N PHE A 237 8.26 16.83 12.48
CA PHE A 237 7.20 16.07 13.11
C PHE A 237 6.07 15.75 12.12
N ASN A 238 5.62 16.74 11.33
CA ASN A 238 4.59 16.51 10.32
C ASN A 238 5.08 15.53 9.24
N ALA A 239 6.34 15.65 8.80
CA ALA A 239 6.94 14.73 7.84
C ALA A 239 7.01 13.28 8.37
N ALA A 240 7.49 13.10 9.60
CA ALA A 240 7.64 11.79 10.23
C ALA A 240 6.28 11.09 10.47
N VAL A 241 5.26 11.83 10.93
CA VAL A 241 3.91 11.31 11.14
C VAL A 241 3.28 10.89 9.81
N ALA A 242 3.44 11.70 8.75
CA ALA A 242 2.93 11.40 7.42
C ALA A 242 3.55 10.11 6.86
N PHE A 243 4.87 9.95 6.97
CA PHE A 243 5.57 8.75 6.51
C PHE A 243 5.14 7.48 7.26
N ASN A 244 5.08 7.51 8.60
CA ASN A 244 4.78 6.31 9.38
C ASN A 244 3.30 5.88 9.27
N SER A 245 2.38 6.84 9.17
CA SER A 245 0.94 6.54 9.13
C SER A 245 0.49 5.83 7.85
N VAL A 246 1.17 6.03 6.72
CA VAL A 246 0.76 5.46 5.42
C VAL A 246 1.21 4.01 5.20
N LEU A 247 2.27 3.57 5.90
CA LEU A 247 2.88 2.25 5.71
C LEU A 247 1.89 1.08 5.89
N PRO A 248 1.17 0.95 7.03
CA PRO A 248 0.31 -0.21 7.27
C PRO A 248 -0.88 -0.26 6.33
N ILE A 249 -1.48 0.90 6.00
CA ILE A 249 -2.65 0.99 5.12
C ILE A 249 -2.27 0.57 3.70
N THR A 250 -1.18 1.12 3.17
CA THR A 250 -0.71 0.79 1.82
C THR A 250 -0.34 -0.69 1.70
N PHE A 251 0.19 -1.28 2.77
CA PHE A 251 0.57 -2.69 2.77
C PHE A 251 -0.63 -3.63 2.65
N LEU A 252 -1.73 -3.32 3.35
CA LEU A 252 -2.98 -4.07 3.25
C LEU A 252 -3.57 -3.95 1.84
N ASP A 253 -3.60 -2.75 1.27
CA ASP A 253 -4.13 -2.50 -0.07
C ASP A 253 -3.31 -3.18 -1.18
N ARG A 254 -1.99 -3.30 -0.98
CA ARG A 254 -1.08 -3.96 -1.93
C ARG A 254 -1.43 -5.43 -2.13
N GLN A 255 -1.89 -6.14 -1.10
CA GLN A 255 -2.27 -7.55 -1.21
C GLN A 255 -3.51 -7.72 -2.10
N VAL A 256 -4.50 -6.85 -1.92
CA VAL A 256 -5.72 -6.82 -2.75
C VAL A 256 -5.35 -6.49 -4.20
N PHE A 257 -4.45 -5.54 -4.41
CA PHE A 257 -3.94 -5.21 -5.74
C PHE A 257 -3.31 -6.39 -6.47
N TYR A 258 -2.49 -7.22 -5.79
CA TYR A 258 -1.88 -8.38 -6.43
C TYR A 258 -2.92 -9.39 -6.92
N ARG A 259 -3.97 -9.63 -6.14
CA ARG A 259 -5.08 -10.51 -6.54
C ARG A 259 -5.85 -9.94 -7.73
N GLU A 260 -6.26 -8.68 -7.67
CA GLU A 260 -7.01 -8.01 -8.74
C GLU A 260 -6.18 -7.89 -10.03
N ARG A 261 -4.86 -7.71 -9.90
CA ARG A 261 -3.94 -7.72 -11.03
C ARG A 261 -3.79 -9.10 -11.65
N ALA A 262 -3.72 -10.17 -10.85
CA ALA A 262 -3.66 -11.54 -11.36
C ALA A 262 -4.94 -11.88 -12.17
N ALA A 263 -6.11 -11.47 -11.65
CA ALA A 263 -7.41 -11.61 -12.32
C ALA A 263 -7.61 -10.66 -13.53
N GLN A 264 -6.63 -9.79 -13.84
CA GLN A 264 -6.71 -8.78 -14.91
C GLN A 264 -7.96 -7.86 -14.84
N THR A 265 -8.49 -7.61 -13.64
CA THR A 265 -9.72 -6.83 -13.45
C THR A 265 -9.61 -5.40 -14.01
N TYR A 266 -8.43 -4.77 -13.86
CA TYR A 266 -8.16 -3.41 -14.35
C TYR A 266 -6.67 -3.22 -14.72
N ASN A 267 -6.35 -2.07 -15.33
CA ASN A 267 -4.98 -1.66 -15.58
C ASN A 267 -4.33 -1.10 -14.30
N ALA A 268 -3.13 -1.57 -13.96
CA ALA A 268 -2.36 -1.12 -12.80
C ALA A 268 -2.14 0.40 -12.75
N LEU A 269 -2.09 1.06 -13.92
CA LEU A 269 -2.01 2.52 -13.99
C LEU A 269 -3.19 3.20 -13.27
N TRP A 270 -4.41 2.68 -13.40
CA TRP A 270 -5.58 3.30 -12.79
C TRP A 270 -5.67 3.07 -11.28
N TYR A 271 -5.11 1.97 -10.79
CA TYR A 271 -4.93 1.76 -9.35
C TYR A 271 -3.98 2.83 -8.77
N PHE A 272 -2.85 3.03 -9.44
CA PHE A 272 -1.88 4.05 -9.08
C PHE A 272 -2.46 5.47 -9.13
N VAL A 273 -3.21 5.81 -10.18
CA VAL A 273 -3.87 7.12 -10.29
C VAL A 273 -4.89 7.30 -9.16
N GLY A 274 -5.73 6.29 -8.90
CA GLY A 274 -6.72 6.32 -7.83
C GLY A 274 -6.10 6.56 -6.46
N SER A 275 -5.03 5.82 -6.10
CA SER A 275 -4.33 6.02 -4.84
C SER A 275 -3.60 7.37 -4.76
N THR A 276 -3.12 7.90 -5.89
CA THR A 276 -2.50 9.24 -5.93
C THR A 276 -3.51 10.32 -5.59
N VAL A 277 -4.64 10.33 -6.32
CA VAL A 277 -5.63 11.40 -6.28
C VAL A 277 -6.39 11.41 -4.95
N ALA A 278 -6.62 10.23 -4.36
CA ALA A 278 -7.31 10.12 -3.08
C ALA A 278 -6.55 10.76 -1.91
N GLU A 279 -5.22 10.80 -1.91
CA GLU A 279 -4.44 11.42 -0.82
C GLU A 279 -4.59 12.95 -0.75
N ILE A 280 -4.70 13.60 -1.91
CA ILE A 280 -4.64 15.07 -2.04
C ILE A 280 -5.67 15.79 -1.16
N PRO A 281 -6.99 15.52 -1.23
CA PRO A 281 -7.97 16.27 -0.45
C PRO A 281 -7.79 16.11 1.06
N TYR A 282 -7.42 14.93 1.55
CA TYR A 282 -7.24 14.69 2.99
C TYR A 282 -5.96 15.32 3.52
N VAL A 283 -4.87 15.27 2.76
CA VAL A 283 -3.60 15.92 3.14
C VAL A 283 -3.78 17.44 3.17
N PHE A 284 -4.33 18.03 2.12
CA PHE A 284 -4.55 19.48 2.09
C PHE A 284 -5.57 19.94 3.14
N GLY A 285 -6.64 19.17 3.38
CA GLY A 285 -7.62 19.48 4.42
C GLY A 285 -7.05 19.41 5.84
N SER A 286 -6.26 18.38 6.16
CA SER A 286 -5.63 18.25 7.48
C SER A 286 -4.58 19.35 7.72
N MET A 287 -3.77 19.65 6.72
CA MET A 287 -2.78 20.73 6.80
C MET A 287 -3.43 22.11 6.80
N PHE A 288 -4.61 22.28 6.22
CA PHE A 288 -5.36 23.53 6.32
C PHE A 288 -5.72 23.81 7.77
N ILE A 289 -6.27 22.82 8.49
CA ILE A 289 -6.62 22.96 9.90
C ILE A 289 -5.35 23.22 10.74
N TYR A 290 -4.26 22.49 10.45
CA TYR A 290 -2.97 22.72 11.11
C TYR A 290 -2.49 24.17 10.95
N THR A 291 -2.39 24.68 9.72
CA THR A 291 -1.91 26.05 9.45
C THR A 291 -2.86 27.10 9.99
N ALA A 292 -4.18 26.88 9.90
CA ALA A 292 -5.19 27.80 10.43
C ALA A 292 -5.13 27.98 11.96
N ILE A 293 -4.53 27.03 12.69
CA ILE A 293 -4.31 27.13 14.13
C ILE A 293 -2.88 27.61 14.40
N PHE A 294 -1.89 26.86 13.91
CA PHE A 294 -0.48 27.05 14.22
C PHE A 294 0.05 28.42 13.79
N PHE A 295 -0.25 28.86 12.56
CA PHE A 295 0.34 30.06 11.97
C PHE A 295 0.04 31.31 12.82
N TRP A 296 -1.21 31.46 13.24
CA TRP A 296 -1.65 32.61 14.03
C TRP A 296 -1.27 32.50 15.50
N MET A 297 -1.32 31.30 16.10
CA MET A 297 -0.94 31.10 17.51
C MET A 297 0.51 31.47 17.78
N VAL A 298 1.40 31.18 16.82
CA VAL A 298 2.83 31.47 16.88
C VAL A 298 3.14 32.95 16.58
N GLY A 299 2.15 33.73 16.14
CA GLY A 299 2.30 35.15 15.86
C GLY A 299 2.85 35.46 14.47
N PHE A 300 2.77 34.53 13.51
CA PHE A 300 3.10 34.84 12.12
C PHE A 300 2.00 35.71 11.50
N SER A 301 2.39 36.54 10.51
CA SER A 301 1.52 37.53 9.90
C SER A 301 1.50 37.41 8.37
N GLY A 302 0.45 37.97 7.76
CA GLY A 302 0.25 37.96 6.31
C GLY A 302 -0.64 36.80 5.84
N PHE A 303 -1.81 37.13 5.30
CA PHE A 303 -2.73 36.12 4.75
C PHE A 303 -2.12 35.37 3.55
N GLY A 304 -1.43 36.09 2.66
CA GLY A 304 -0.72 35.46 1.53
C GLY A 304 0.33 34.46 1.98
N ASN A 305 1.11 34.82 3.00
CA ASN A 305 2.12 33.94 3.60
C ASN A 305 1.47 32.73 4.26
N ALA A 306 0.34 32.87 4.94
CA ALA A 306 -0.40 31.75 5.52
C ALA A 306 -0.88 30.75 4.45
N VAL A 307 -1.39 31.24 3.31
CA VAL A 307 -1.82 30.38 2.19
C VAL A 307 -0.62 29.66 1.56
N LEU A 308 0.48 30.37 1.31
CA LEU A 308 1.70 29.75 0.76
C LEU A 308 2.33 28.76 1.74
N TYR A 309 2.30 29.05 3.03
CA TYR A 309 2.75 28.15 4.11
C TYR A 309 1.91 26.87 4.10
N TRP A 310 0.58 27.01 4.04
CA TRP A 310 -0.34 25.87 3.95
C TRP A 310 -0.07 25.00 2.72
N ILE A 311 0.09 25.60 1.54
CA ILE A 311 0.40 24.85 0.32
C ILE A 311 1.74 24.13 0.47
N ASN A 312 2.77 24.81 1.00
CA ASN A 312 4.09 24.21 1.13
C ASN A 312 4.13 23.03 2.12
N ILE A 313 3.54 23.18 3.31
CA ILE A 313 3.47 22.09 4.29
C ILE A 313 2.61 20.93 3.78
N SER A 314 1.54 21.22 3.02
CA SER A 314 0.73 20.20 2.35
C SER A 314 1.55 19.39 1.33
N LEU A 315 2.36 20.07 0.51
CA LEU A 315 3.24 19.41 -0.45
C LEU A 315 4.31 18.56 0.25
N LEU A 316 4.87 19.02 1.38
CA LEU A 316 5.81 18.22 2.18
C LEU A 316 5.17 16.94 2.71
N VAL A 317 3.99 17.04 3.32
CA VAL A 317 3.25 15.90 3.85
C VAL A 317 2.86 14.93 2.73
N LEU A 318 2.49 15.45 1.56
CA LEU A 318 2.20 14.65 0.38
C LEU A 318 3.45 13.92 -0.13
N MET A 319 4.59 14.62 -0.18
CA MET A 319 5.89 14.03 -0.56
C MET A 319 6.26 12.87 0.38
N GLN A 320 6.08 13.03 1.69
CA GLN A 320 6.33 11.96 2.66
C GLN A 320 5.37 10.80 2.55
N THR A 321 4.09 11.09 2.34
CA THR A 321 3.07 10.06 2.15
C THR A 321 3.41 9.20 0.93
N TYR A 322 3.82 9.81 -0.18
CA TYR A 322 4.20 9.07 -1.38
C TYR A 322 5.55 8.37 -1.26
N LEU A 323 6.49 8.90 -0.48
CA LEU A 323 7.71 8.19 -0.13
C LEU A 323 7.40 6.92 0.67
N GLY A 324 6.50 7.00 1.66
CA GLY A 324 6.04 5.82 2.40
C GLY A 324 5.38 4.78 1.51
N GLN A 325 4.52 5.20 0.58
CA GLN A 325 3.92 4.29 -0.41
C GLN A 325 4.96 3.62 -1.30
N LEU A 326 5.97 4.36 -1.78
CA LEU A 326 7.09 3.82 -2.55
C LEU A 326 7.81 2.70 -1.77
N PHE A 327 8.11 2.93 -0.50
CA PHE A 327 8.80 1.95 0.34
C PHE A 327 7.98 0.67 0.50
N VAL A 328 6.68 0.78 0.75
CA VAL A 328 5.78 -0.38 0.81
C VAL A 328 5.71 -1.12 -0.53
N TYR A 329 5.81 -0.44 -1.66
CA TYR A 329 5.80 -1.13 -2.95
C TYR A 329 7.12 -1.86 -3.24
N CYS A 330 8.26 -1.32 -2.79
CA CYS A 330 9.58 -1.91 -3.00
C CYS A 330 9.95 -3.02 -2.01
N LEU A 331 9.40 -2.97 -0.78
CA LEU A 331 9.88 -3.81 0.33
C LEU A 331 8.84 -4.85 0.76
N PRO A 332 9.27 -6.06 1.16
CA PRO A 332 8.39 -7.18 1.45
C PRO A 332 7.49 -6.96 2.68
N SER A 333 7.95 -6.28 3.73
CA SER A 333 7.22 -6.11 5.00
C SER A 333 7.12 -4.65 5.44
N VAL A 334 6.16 -4.37 6.33
CA VAL A 334 5.95 -3.01 6.90
C VAL A 334 7.12 -2.64 7.80
N GLU A 335 7.64 -3.59 8.56
CA GLU A 335 8.75 -3.38 9.51
C GLU A 335 10.02 -2.98 8.76
N LEU A 336 10.33 -3.67 7.66
CA LEU A 336 11.49 -3.33 6.84
C LEU A 336 11.34 -1.96 6.17
N ALA A 337 10.14 -1.66 5.66
CA ALA A 337 9.83 -0.35 5.10
C ALA A 337 9.97 0.78 6.12
N ALA A 338 9.51 0.57 7.35
CA ALA A 338 9.66 1.53 8.44
C ALA A 338 11.14 1.73 8.81
N LEU A 339 11.89 0.64 9.01
CA LEU A 339 13.30 0.70 9.39
C LEU A 339 14.16 1.41 8.34
N MET A 340 14.04 1.01 7.07
CA MET A 340 14.77 1.66 5.97
C MET A 340 14.35 3.13 5.80
N GLY A 341 13.05 3.41 5.97
CA GLY A 341 12.49 4.75 5.85
C GLY A 341 13.00 5.71 6.92
N VAL A 342 12.96 5.30 8.18
CA VAL A 342 13.49 6.08 9.32
C VAL A 342 14.99 6.27 9.17
N MET A 343 15.74 5.24 8.75
CA MET A 343 17.18 5.37 8.53
C MET A 343 17.50 6.41 7.44
N MET A 344 16.82 6.32 6.29
CA MET A 344 17.01 7.27 5.19
C MET A 344 16.56 8.68 5.56
N ASN A 345 15.39 8.83 6.18
CA ASN A 345 14.89 10.14 6.59
C ASN A 345 15.76 10.77 7.69
N SER A 346 16.26 10.00 8.65
CA SER A 346 17.20 10.51 9.67
C SER A 346 18.47 11.10 9.05
N LEU A 347 19.03 10.43 8.03
CA LEU A 347 20.18 10.96 7.30
C LEU A 347 19.83 12.25 6.56
N LEU A 348 18.69 12.28 5.86
CA LEU A 348 18.24 13.47 5.12
C LEU A 348 17.88 14.63 6.06
N TYR A 349 17.34 14.37 7.24
CA TYR A 349 16.98 15.39 8.21
C TYR A 349 18.20 16.10 8.80
N LEU A 350 19.34 15.43 8.91
CA LEU A 350 20.59 16.06 9.32
C LEU A 350 21.04 17.15 8.33
N PHE A 351 20.75 16.99 7.04
CA PHE A 351 21.17 17.92 5.98
C PHE A 351 20.04 18.86 5.55
N LEU A 352 19.17 19.25 6.49
CA LEU A 352 18.12 20.24 6.28
C LEU A 352 18.63 21.69 6.26
N GLY A 353 19.79 21.95 6.87
CA GLY A 353 20.42 23.28 6.91
C GLY A 353 20.08 24.15 8.13
N PHE A 354 19.42 23.58 9.15
CA PHE A 354 19.20 24.23 10.46
C PHE A 354 20.21 23.76 11.52
N ASN A 355 20.33 22.44 11.72
CA ASN A 355 21.27 21.84 12.66
C ASN A 355 21.97 20.62 12.01
N PRO A 356 23.20 20.79 11.48
CA PRO A 356 23.99 22.03 11.43
C PRO A 356 23.40 23.11 10.50
N PRO A 357 23.70 24.41 10.74
CA PRO A 357 23.36 25.48 9.82
C PRO A 357 24.00 25.27 8.45
N ALA A 358 23.31 25.66 7.37
CA ALA A 358 23.75 25.40 6.01
C ALA A 358 25.16 25.93 5.71
N ASN A 359 25.51 27.12 6.23
CA ASN A 359 26.83 27.73 6.03
C ASN A 359 27.98 26.98 6.74
N ALA A 360 27.66 26.20 7.77
CA ALA A 360 28.62 25.44 8.56
C ALA A 360 28.80 24.01 8.04
N ILE A 361 28.04 23.60 7.01
CA ILE A 361 28.20 22.29 6.38
C ILE A 361 29.53 22.24 5.62
N PRO A 362 30.45 21.31 5.95
CA PRO A 362 31.72 21.19 5.26
C PRO A 362 31.52 20.97 3.75
N SER A 363 32.40 21.54 2.93
CA SER A 363 32.31 21.50 1.45
C SER A 363 32.14 20.08 0.89
N GLY A 364 32.81 19.08 1.49
CA GLY A 364 32.68 17.68 1.09
C GLY A 364 31.28 17.06 1.26
N TYR A 365 30.42 17.61 2.12
CA TYR A 365 29.06 17.14 2.38
C TYR A 365 27.97 18.06 1.83
N GLN A 366 28.33 19.17 1.18
CA GLN A 366 27.34 20.11 0.61
C GLN A 366 26.43 19.46 -0.43
N TRP A 367 26.88 18.42 -1.13
CA TRP A 367 26.03 17.69 -2.05
C TRP A 367 24.85 16.99 -1.34
N LEU A 368 25.03 16.49 -0.11
CA LEU A 368 23.95 15.89 0.70
C LEU A 368 22.89 16.93 1.06
N TYR A 369 23.32 18.15 1.38
CA TYR A 369 22.42 19.29 1.50
C TYR A 369 21.65 19.49 0.19
N THR A 370 22.33 19.58 -0.95
CA THR A 370 21.63 19.83 -2.23
C THR A 370 20.60 18.78 -2.64
N ILE A 371 20.85 17.49 -2.41
CA ILE A 371 19.91 16.43 -2.83
C ILE A 371 18.71 16.26 -1.90
N THR A 372 18.79 16.78 -0.67
CA THR A 372 17.78 16.55 0.37
C THR A 372 16.46 17.24 0.01
N PRO A 373 15.37 16.51 -0.29
CA PRO A 373 14.13 17.13 -0.76
C PRO A 373 13.47 18.02 0.31
N HIS A 374 13.56 17.60 1.57
CA HIS A 374 12.95 18.28 2.71
C HIS A 374 13.48 19.70 2.92
N ARG A 375 14.74 19.97 2.53
CA ARG A 375 15.36 21.29 2.73
C ARG A 375 14.62 22.38 1.96
N TYR A 376 14.10 22.03 0.77
CA TYR A 376 13.45 23.00 -0.11
C TYR A 376 12.10 23.43 0.48
N SER A 377 11.39 22.51 1.13
CA SER A 377 10.18 22.85 1.89
C SER A 377 10.52 23.67 3.12
N LEU A 378 11.50 23.24 3.93
CA LEU A 378 11.91 23.99 5.12
C LEU A 378 12.38 25.42 4.77
N SER A 379 13.21 25.55 3.74
CA SER A 379 13.68 26.84 3.23
C SER A 379 12.51 27.73 2.81
N ASN A 380 11.46 27.18 2.21
CA ASN A 380 10.28 27.97 1.84
C ASN A 380 9.48 28.40 3.06
N LEU A 381 9.21 27.49 4.00
CA LEU A 381 8.48 27.81 5.22
C LEU A 381 9.19 28.89 6.04
N ALA A 382 10.52 28.77 6.19
CA ALA A 382 11.32 29.76 6.89
C ALA A 382 11.43 31.08 6.13
N ALA A 383 11.68 31.05 4.81
CA ALA A 383 11.79 32.27 4.01
C ALA A 383 10.46 33.03 3.92
N LEU A 384 9.31 32.35 3.83
CA LEU A 384 7.98 32.98 3.82
C LEU A 384 7.69 33.77 5.10
N VAL A 385 8.26 33.36 6.23
CA VAL A 385 8.00 34.00 7.54
C VAL A 385 9.09 35.02 7.89
N PHE A 386 10.35 34.70 7.63
CA PHE A 386 11.50 35.48 8.11
C PHE A 386 12.28 36.19 6.99
N GLY A 387 12.02 35.87 5.73
CA GLY A 387 12.77 36.39 4.57
C GLY A 387 12.09 37.54 3.82
N GLU A 388 10.83 37.86 4.15
CA GLU A 388 10.09 38.92 3.45
C GLU A 388 10.60 40.31 3.87
N CYS A 389 11.22 41.01 2.91
CA CYS A 389 11.57 42.42 3.05
C CYS A 389 11.73 43.07 1.66
N GLU A 390 10.87 44.05 1.33
CA GLU A 390 10.89 44.76 0.04
C GLU A 390 12.08 45.73 -0.08
N LYS A 391 12.39 46.43 1.02
CA LYS A 391 13.53 47.37 1.11
C LYS A 391 14.27 47.09 2.40
N LEU A 392 15.55 46.71 2.27
CA LEU A 392 16.41 46.51 3.42
C LEU A 392 16.59 47.83 4.17
N PRO A 393 16.40 47.88 5.49
CA PRO A 393 16.75 49.04 6.28
C PRO A 393 18.27 49.25 6.22
N ILE A 394 18.68 50.52 6.22
CA ILE A 394 20.08 50.89 6.17
C ILE A 394 20.51 51.29 7.58
N TYR A 395 21.61 50.71 8.05
CA TYR A 395 22.24 51.13 9.29
C TYR A 395 23.01 52.43 9.05
N ASP A 396 22.57 53.51 9.69
CA ASP A 396 23.25 54.80 9.64
C ASP A 396 24.28 54.89 10.77
N ILE A 397 25.55 55.01 10.38
CA ILE A 397 26.71 55.03 11.29
C ILE A 397 26.71 56.29 12.14
N ASP A 398 26.18 57.40 11.63
CA ASP A 398 26.21 58.71 12.29
C ASP A 398 25.10 58.83 13.35
N THR A 399 23.93 58.22 13.09
CA THR A 399 22.77 58.26 14.00
C THR A 399 22.64 57.01 14.89
N GLN A 400 23.47 55.98 14.65
CA GLN A 400 23.42 54.66 15.31
C GLN A 400 22.03 54.00 15.26
N GLN A 401 21.23 54.34 14.25
CA GLN A 401 19.86 53.87 14.09
C GLN A 401 19.63 53.31 12.69
N TYR A 402 18.69 52.36 12.59
CA TYR A 402 18.24 51.85 11.30
C TYR A 402 17.21 52.79 10.70
N VAL A 403 17.46 53.23 9.47
CA VAL A 403 16.53 54.07 8.70
C VAL A 403 15.73 53.17 7.75
N ASN A 404 14.44 53.47 7.56
CA ASN A 404 13.50 52.73 6.71
C ASN A 404 13.17 51.30 7.18
N VAL A 405 12.99 51.09 8.49
CA VAL A 405 12.57 49.79 9.04
C VAL A 405 11.15 49.47 8.59
N GLY A 406 10.99 48.41 7.78
CA GLY A 406 9.70 47.90 7.34
C GLY A 406 8.92 47.18 8.45
N THR A 407 7.62 47.02 8.26
CA THR A 407 6.73 46.34 9.22
C THR A 407 6.88 44.81 9.23
N SER A 408 7.38 44.23 8.13
CA SER A 408 7.59 42.78 8.01
C SER A 408 8.71 42.31 8.92
N LEU A 409 8.58 41.09 9.44
CA LEU A 409 9.53 40.53 10.40
C LEU A 409 10.95 40.47 9.81
N GLY A 410 11.11 40.11 8.53
CA GLY A 410 12.41 40.06 7.87
C GLY A 410 13.14 41.41 7.78
N CYS A 411 12.40 42.54 7.79
CA CYS A 411 12.98 43.89 7.78
C CYS A 411 13.39 44.40 9.17
N GLN A 412 13.10 43.67 10.25
CA GLN A 412 13.45 44.13 11.59
C GLN A 412 14.95 43.93 11.84
N PRO A 413 15.64 44.89 12.49
CA PRO A 413 17.03 44.72 12.88
C PRO A 413 17.14 43.69 14.00
N MET A 414 18.17 42.85 13.95
CA MET A 414 18.39 41.83 14.97
C MET A 414 18.92 42.46 16.26
N THR A 415 18.27 42.15 17.38
CA THR A 415 18.67 42.61 18.72
C THR A 415 19.53 41.56 19.42
N ASN A 416 20.51 42.02 20.20
CA ASN A 416 21.48 41.18 20.93
C ASN A 416 22.25 40.16 20.06
N PRO A 417 22.83 40.53 18.90
CA PRO A 417 23.75 39.66 18.19
C PRO A 417 25.00 39.34 19.02
N PRO A 418 25.65 38.17 18.83
CA PRO A 418 27.00 37.92 19.33
C PRO A 418 27.99 38.95 18.77
N VAL A 419 29.08 39.23 19.50
CA VAL A 419 30.14 40.18 19.09
C VAL A 419 30.80 39.87 17.73
N THR A 420 30.59 38.68 17.17
CA THR A 420 31.10 38.28 15.85
C THR A 420 30.17 38.67 14.70
N ILE A 421 28.96 39.15 14.97
CA ILE A 421 27.93 39.49 13.99
C ILE A 421 27.63 40.99 14.12
N ASP A 422 28.14 41.79 13.18
CA ASP A 422 27.81 43.22 13.08
C ASP A 422 26.37 43.41 12.57
N HIS A 423 25.78 44.56 12.90
CA HIS A 423 24.48 45.10 12.47
C HIS A 423 23.84 44.43 11.23
N ILE A 424 23.07 43.35 11.44
CA ILE A 424 22.30 42.67 10.39
C ILE A 424 20.81 42.64 10.68
N THR A 425 20.02 42.54 9.62
CA THR A 425 18.58 42.28 9.67
C THR A 425 18.26 40.81 9.84
N ILE A 426 17.01 40.50 10.22
CA ILE A 426 16.54 39.12 10.33
C ILE A 426 16.62 38.38 8.98
N LYS A 427 16.26 39.04 7.87
CA LYS A 427 16.41 38.48 6.53
C LYS A 427 17.86 38.08 6.25
N GLU A 428 18.80 39.00 6.45
CA GLU A 428 20.23 38.75 6.20
C GLU A 428 20.79 37.64 7.09
N TYR A 429 20.37 37.56 8.35
CA TYR A 429 20.76 36.46 9.24
C TYR A 429 20.28 35.11 8.70
N VAL A 430 19.00 35.00 8.32
CA VAL A 430 18.42 33.75 7.83
C VAL A 430 19.02 33.31 6.50
N GLU A 431 19.28 34.26 5.60
CA GLU A 431 19.88 34.00 4.29
C GLU A 431 21.37 33.67 4.34
N SER A 432 22.12 34.25 5.29
CA SER A 432 23.56 33.98 5.45
C SER A 432 23.85 32.73 6.29
N THR A 433 23.04 32.48 7.32
CA THR A 433 23.29 31.38 8.28
C THR A 433 22.68 30.07 7.81
N PHE A 434 21.42 30.11 7.38
CA PHE A 434 20.66 28.91 7.00
C PHE A 434 20.49 28.75 5.47
N GLU A 435 20.95 29.73 4.69
CA GLU A 435 20.78 29.78 3.22
C GLU A 435 19.30 29.75 2.75
N TYR A 436 18.36 30.14 3.63
CA TYR A 436 16.94 30.18 3.30
C TYR A 436 16.55 31.49 2.61
N LYS A 437 16.78 31.55 1.30
CA LYS A 437 16.61 32.76 0.47
C LYS A 437 15.17 32.98 0.03
N HIS A 438 14.67 34.21 0.25
CA HIS A 438 13.31 34.59 -0.15
C HIS A 438 13.11 34.56 -1.67
N ASP A 439 14.12 34.98 -2.44
CA ASP A 439 14.05 35.01 -3.91
C ASP A 439 13.96 33.61 -4.54
N GLN A 440 14.25 32.56 -3.77
CA GLN A 440 14.31 31.18 -4.25
C GLN A 440 13.01 30.39 -3.98
N ILE A 441 11.99 31.01 -3.39
CA ILE A 441 10.74 30.35 -2.97
C ILE A 441 10.10 29.57 -4.14
N TRP A 442 9.93 30.20 -5.30
CA TRP A 442 9.30 29.57 -6.47
C TRP A 442 10.12 28.42 -7.05
N ARG A 443 11.45 28.57 -7.08
CA ARG A 443 12.36 27.50 -7.51
C ARG A 443 12.22 26.29 -6.58
N ASN A 444 12.22 26.53 -5.28
CA ASN A 444 12.09 25.49 -4.27
C ASN A 444 10.72 24.79 -4.33
N PHE A 445 9.62 25.52 -4.57
CA PHE A 445 8.30 24.92 -4.84
C PHE A 445 8.35 23.96 -6.04
N GLY A 446 8.97 24.41 -7.14
CA GLY A 446 9.16 23.57 -8.33
C GLY A 446 9.94 22.29 -8.03
N ILE A 447 11.00 22.38 -7.22
CA ILE A 447 11.81 21.22 -6.82
C ILE A 447 10.99 20.25 -5.96
N VAL A 448 10.21 20.73 -4.99
CA VAL A 448 9.35 19.86 -4.16
C VAL A 448 8.33 19.10 -5.03
N ILE A 449 7.68 19.79 -5.98
CA ILE A 449 6.75 19.16 -6.93
C ILE A 449 7.46 18.13 -7.82
N LEU A 450 8.68 18.43 -8.27
CA LEU A 450 9.50 17.49 -9.04
C LEU A 450 9.85 16.24 -8.22
N CYS A 451 10.22 16.38 -6.96
CA CYS A 451 10.49 15.25 -6.06
C CYS A 451 9.24 14.40 -5.83
N ILE A 452 8.08 15.01 -5.62
CA ILE A 452 6.78 14.33 -5.53
C ILE A 452 6.54 13.48 -6.80
N PHE A 453 6.70 14.08 -7.97
CA PHE A 453 6.54 13.39 -9.25
C PHE A 453 7.52 12.22 -9.40
N LEU A 454 8.80 12.43 -9.03
CA LEU A 454 9.82 11.41 -9.10
C LEU A 454 9.51 10.20 -8.18
N PHE A 455 9.11 10.44 -6.93
CA PHE A 455 8.70 9.37 -6.02
C PHE A 455 7.47 8.62 -6.52
N ARG A 456 6.51 9.32 -7.12
CA ARG A 456 5.35 8.70 -7.77
C ARG A 456 5.76 7.84 -8.98
N MET A 457 6.68 8.31 -9.81
CA MET A 457 7.17 7.53 -10.96
C MET A 457 7.92 6.27 -10.52
N LEU A 458 8.78 6.37 -9.50
CA LEU A 458 9.44 5.21 -8.90
C LEU A 458 8.42 4.23 -8.30
N ALA A 459 7.38 4.73 -7.65
CA ALA A 459 6.31 3.90 -7.07
C ALA A 459 5.54 3.14 -8.17
N LEU A 460 5.26 3.78 -9.31
CA LEU A 460 4.63 3.14 -10.47
C LEU A 460 5.50 2.04 -11.07
N VAL A 461 6.81 2.29 -11.21
CA VAL A 461 7.78 1.30 -11.69
C VAL A 461 7.84 0.12 -10.72
N SER A 462 7.94 0.39 -9.42
CA SER A 462 7.94 -0.63 -8.37
C SER A 462 6.68 -1.50 -8.44
N LEU A 463 5.49 -0.89 -8.46
CA LEU A 463 4.23 -1.63 -8.63
C LEU A 463 4.18 -2.46 -9.91
N ARG A 464 4.85 -2.04 -10.98
CA ARG A 464 4.85 -2.77 -12.26
C ARG A 464 5.77 -3.99 -12.24
N PHE A 465 6.96 -3.88 -11.66
CA PHE A 465 8.02 -4.88 -11.77
C PHE A 465 8.24 -5.71 -10.51
N VAL A 466 7.94 -5.18 -9.34
CA VAL A 466 8.10 -5.87 -8.06
C VAL A 466 6.80 -6.60 -7.71
N ASN A 467 6.93 -7.88 -7.34
CA ASN A 467 5.83 -8.66 -6.79
C ASN A 467 6.34 -9.57 -5.69
N HIS A 468 5.88 -9.31 -4.46
CA HIS A 468 6.29 -10.07 -3.28
C HIS A 468 5.46 -11.33 -3.00
N THR A 469 4.50 -11.70 -3.87
CA THR A 469 3.75 -12.97 -3.73
C THR A 469 4.44 -14.15 -4.42
N LYS A 470 5.39 -13.89 -5.31
CA LYS A 470 6.25 -14.92 -5.88
C LYS A 470 7.41 -15.11 -4.91
N ARG A 471 7.38 -16.21 -4.16
CA ARG A 471 8.52 -16.65 -3.34
C ARG A 471 9.74 -16.90 -4.21
#